data_AF-A0A7H8JPR0-F1
#
_entry.id   AF-A0A7H8JPR0-F1
#
_cell.length_a   1.000
_cell.length_b   1.000
_cell.length_c   1.000
_cell.angle_alpha   90.00
_cell.angle_beta   90.00
_cell.angle_gamma   90.00
#
_symmetry.space_group_name_H-M   'P 1'
#
loop_
_entity.id
_entity.type
_entity.pdbx_description
1 polymer ?
#
loop_
_entity_poly.entity_id
_entity_poly.type
_entity_poly.pdbx_seq_one_letter_code
_entity_poly.pdbx_strand_id
1 'polypeptide(L)'
;MSLFSPFPRRLATALSVLTVALTSLLTAATAQQPVDPILAQRPFPPTDVSLFTPAVYPASGPMTPATGPAPSERQLAQRLASTLGQRCPPRAAEGVRLFLVDPGLRRTVPDPVLRASAASLLCTFGEPGIAALRSGTVFTRAQFANLPSASIAQVGPPGPGETLPNILFNQRYRFEDFRQLGSTMFHETLHQDPSPGNKEELTAAALDSLVQAQVYLTDPALATSGTELTRRLNTKLMARINSGPGPRLGLFTANGPNVYPGGTPLPSFAAAFPSGGPDTPGNPTLRNTLRLIANPGTTPPPNTNFDDTTLAFIDTNQGLQPLQVLRTARTLRLDIPD
;
A
#
# COMPACT_ATOMS: atom_id res chain seq x y z
N MET A 1 -33.00 11.28 -67.21
CA MET A 1 -32.74 12.49 -68.04
C MET A 1 -32.77 13.68 -67.07
N SER A 2 -31.62 14.10 -66.53
CA SER A 2 -30.72 15.17 -67.04
C SER A 2 -31.45 16.52 -67.02
N LEU A 3 -31.00 17.61 -66.35
CA LEU A 3 -29.70 18.29 -66.28
C LEU A 3 -29.72 19.22 -65.03
N PHE A 4 -28.74 19.28 -64.13
CA PHE A 4 -27.42 19.93 -64.14
C PHE A 4 -27.36 21.48 -64.21
N SER A 5 -26.65 22.03 -63.21
CA SER A 5 -25.83 23.28 -63.17
C SER A 5 -26.49 24.66 -62.89
N PRO A 6 -25.73 25.71 -62.46
CA PRO A 6 -24.57 25.80 -61.54
C PRO A 6 -24.51 27.07 -60.61
N PHE A 7 -23.65 27.03 -59.56
CA PHE A 7 -22.74 28.07 -58.94
C PHE A 7 -23.13 29.57 -58.77
N PRO A 8 -22.64 30.32 -57.73
CA PRO A 8 -21.19 30.50 -57.48
C PRO A 8 -20.67 30.56 -56.02
N ARG A 9 -19.34 30.36 -55.97
CA ARG A 9 -18.38 30.53 -54.88
C ARG A 9 -18.18 32.00 -54.48
N ARG A 10 -17.95 32.27 -53.18
CA ARG A 10 -16.99 33.25 -52.59
C ARG A 10 -16.66 32.75 -51.17
N LEU A 11 -15.47 32.28 -50.77
CA LEU A 11 -14.16 32.94 -50.55
C LEU A 11 -14.17 34.14 -49.59
N ALA A 12 -13.76 33.91 -48.33
CA ALA A 12 -13.00 34.77 -47.42
C ALA A 12 -12.70 33.93 -46.15
N THR A 13 -11.55 33.28 -45.98
CA THR A 13 -10.24 33.82 -45.55
C THR A 13 -10.33 34.67 -44.29
N ALA A 14 -10.07 34.05 -43.13
CA ALA A 14 -9.52 34.73 -41.96
C ALA A 14 -8.56 33.77 -41.24
N LEU A 15 -7.29 33.86 -41.63
CA LEU A 15 -6.15 33.50 -40.79
C LEU A 15 -6.28 34.27 -39.46
N SER A 16 -6.31 33.55 -38.35
CA SER A 16 -5.85 34.11 -37.07
C SER A 16 -4.66 33.27 -36.62
N VAL A 17 -3.50 33.77 -37.02
CA VAL A 17 -2.20 33.40 -36.51
C VAL A 17 -2.18 33.80 -35.04
N LEU A 18 -2.37 32.83 -34.14
CA LEU A 18 -2.07 33.03 -32.73
C LEU A 18 -0.61 32.64 -32.50
N THR A 19 0.26 33.62 -32.67
CA THR A 19 1.66 33.58 -32.24
C THR A 19 1.67 33.55 -30.71
N VAL A 20 1.67 32.37 -30.09
CA VAL A 20 1.98 32.24 -28.67
C VAL A 20 3.50 32.31 -28.55
N ALA A 21 3.98 33.50 -28.17
CA ALA A 21 5.36 33.76 -27.84
C ALA A 21 5.80 32.91 -26.64
N LEU A 22 7.07 32.47 -26.73
CA LEU A 22 7.87 31.85 -25.69
C LEU A 22 7.58 32.39 -24.29
N THR A 23 7.28 31.48 -23.37
CA THR A 23 7.85 31.58 -22.02
C THR A 23 8.70 30.34 -21.82
N SER A 24 10.00 30.53 -21.98
CA SER A 24 11.02 29.59 -21.54
C SER A 24 10.75 29.28 -20.07
N LEU A 25 10.26 28.07 -19.80
CA LEU A 25 10.32 27.47 -18.48
C LEU A 25 11.80 27.25 -18.16
N LEU A 26 12.45 28.30 -17.66
CA LEU A 26 13.59 28.17 -16.77
C LEU A 26 13.06 27.50 -15.51
N THR A 27 12.88 26.18 -15.56
CA THR A 27 12.91 25.36 -14.34
C THR A 27 14.29 25.60 -13.75
N ALA A 28 14.36 26.49 -12.77
CA ALA A 28 15.46 26.51 -11.84
C ALA A 28 15.58 25.09 -11.29
N ALA A 29 16.54 24.34 -11.81
CA ALA A 29 16.98 23.09 -11.22
C ALA A 29 17.58 23.48 -9.88
N THR A 30 16.74 23.66 -8.85
CA THR A 30 17.18 23.62 -7.47
C THR A 30 17.96 22.32 -7.35
N ALA A 31 19.28 22.41 -7.15
CA ALA A 31 20.13 21.25 -6.95
C ALA A 31 19.51 20.43 -5.83
N GLN A 32 18.81 19.37 -6.19
CA GLN A 32 18.10 18.56 -5.22
C GLN A 32 19.20 17.88 -4.41
N GLN A 33 19.22 18.17 -3.09
CA GLN A 33 20.17 17.53 -2.21
C GLN A 33 20.16 16.01 -2.45
N PRO A 34 21.34 15.37 -2.47
CA PRO A 34 21.40 13.93 -2.60
C PRO A 34 20.58 13.31 -1.46
N VAL A 35 19.62 12.45 -1.81
CA VAL A 35 18.69 11.85 -0.84
C VAL A 35 19.41 10.86 0.09
N ASP A 36 20.48 10.24 -0.40
CA ASP A 36 21.18 9.18 0.31
C ASP A 36 21.84 9.65 1.62
N PRO A 37 22.59 10.77 1.67
CA PRO A 37 23.10 11.31 2.93
C PRO A 37 22.02 11.63 3.97
N ILE A 38 20.81 12.03 3.55
CA ILE A 38 19.70 12.27 4.48
C ILE A 38 19.20 10.93 5.03
N LEU A 39 18.91 9.95 4.17
CA LEU A 39 18.44 8.64 4.61
C LEU A 39 19.49 7.87 5.44
N ALA A 40 20.79 8.14 5.26
CA ALA A 40 21.84 7.57 6.08
C ALA A 40 21.79 8.04 7.55
N GLN A 41 21.10 9.15 7.85
CA GLN A 41 20.96 9.71 9.21
C GLN A 41 19.81 9.12 10.02
N ARG A 42 19.06 8.15 9.46
CA ARG A 42 18.08 7.37 10.21
C ARG A 42 18.70 6.75 11.47
N PRO A 43 17.92 6.47 12.53
CA PRO A 43 16.47 6.59 12.61
C PRO A 43 16.00 8.04 12.83
N PHE A 44 14.89 8.42 12.18
CA PHE A 44 14.27 9.73 12.34
C PHE A 44 13.24 9.71 13.49
N PRO A 45 13.33 10.59 14.50
CA PRO A 45 12.30 10.71 15.53
C PRO A 45 10.99 11.27 14.95
N PRO A 46 9.83 11.01 15.55
CA PRO A 46 8.60 11.66 15.15
C PRO A 46 8.51 13.07 15.75
N THR A 47 8.08 14.04 14.95
CA THR A 47 7.72 15.38 15.46
C THR A 47 6.33 15.43 16.08
N ASP A 48 5.50 14.41 15.82
CA ASP A 48 4.14 14.28 16.32
C ASP A 48 3.86 12.84 16.74
N VAL A 49 4.06 12.54 18.03
CA VAL A 49 3.86 11.19 18.58
C VAL A 49 2.40 10.73 18.51
N SER A 50 1.42 11.64 18.36
CA SER A 50 0.00 11.29 18.29
C SER A 50 -0.36 10.50 17.03
N LEU A 51 0.51 10.51 16.02
CA LEU A 51 0.37 9.72 14.79
C LEU A 51 0.74 8.25 14.94
N PHE A 52 1.20 7.82 16.11
CA PHE A 52 1.71 6.47 16.38
C PHE A 52 0.97 5.81 17.55
N THR A 53 1.16 4.50 17.72
CA THR A 53 0.43 3.74 18.75
C THR A 53 0.93 4.06 20.17
N PRO A 54 0.06 3.98 21.20
CA PRO A 54 0.45 4.18 22.59
C PRO A 54 1.34 3.06 23.14
N ALA A 55 1.38 1.89 22.50
CA ALA A 55 2.31 0.82 22.83
C ALA A 55 3.78 1.20 22.58
N VAL A 56 4.04 2.03 21.58
CA VAL A 56 5.38 2.56 21.28
C VAL A 56 5.59 3.93 21.92
N TYR A 57 4.59 4.80 21.88
CA TYR A 57 4.66 6.15 22.45
C TYR A 57 3.52 6.37 23.44
N PRO A 58 3.69 6.08 24.74
CA PRO A 58 2.62 6.19 25.74
C PRO A 58 1.94 7.57 25.79
N ALA A 59 2.67 8.64 25.46
CA ALA A 59 2.15 10.01 25.41
C ALA A 59 1.16 10.28 24.25
N SER A 60 1.01 9.37 23.28
CA SER A 60 0.15 9.54 22.11
C SER A 60 -1.36 9.43 22.39
N GLY A 61 -1.75 9.11 23.62
CA GLY A 61 -3.15 8.97 24.03
C GLY A 61 -3.87 7.77 23.41
N PRO A 62 -5.14 7.52 23.79
CA PRO A 62 -5.92 6.38 23.31
C PRO A 62 -6.18 6.45 21.80
N MET A 63 -6.28 5.29 21.16
CA MET A 63 -6.64 5.17 19.75
C MET A 63 -8.16 4.98 19.62
N THR A 64 -8.75 5.60 18.59
CA THR A 64 -10.18 5.45 18.28
C THR A 64 -10.34 5.07 16.81
N PRO A 65 -11.09 4.00 16.48
CA PRO A 65 -11.41 3.68 15.09
C PRO A 65 -12.20 4.79 14.41
N ALA A 66 -12.17 4.83 13.08
CA ALA A 66 -13.07 5.68 12.33
C ALA A 66 -14.54 5.40 12.69
N THR A 67 -15.35 6.45 12.73
CA THR A 67 -16.80 6.38 12.93
C THR A 67 -17.50 7.20 11.85
N GLY A 68 -18.80 6.95 11.66
CA GLY A 68 -19.61 7.68 10.70
C GLY A 68 -20.49 6.77 9.85
N PRO A 69 -21.25 7.33 8.91
CA PRO A 69 -22.04 6.54 7.98
C PRO A 69 -21.15 5.74 7.02
N ALA A 70 -21.58 4.53 6.67
CA ALA A 70 -20.93 3.76 5.62
C ALA A 70 -21.05 4.51 4.28
N PRO A 71 -19.97 4.63 3.48
CA PRO A 71 -20.04 5.26 2.18
C PRO A 71 -20.85 4.41 1.20
N SER A 72 -21.63 5.06 0.34
CA SER A 72 -22.31 4.39 -0.77
C SER A 72 -21.31 3.83 -1.81
N GLU A 73 -21.71 2.81 -2.57
CA GLU A 73 -20.88 2.30 -3.68
C GLU A 73 -20.51 3.41 -4.68
N ARG A 74 -21.41 4.39 -4.92
CA ARG A 74 -21.12 5.55 -5.77
C ARG A 74 -19.98 6.41 -5.21
N GLN A 75 -20.00 6.71 -3.91
CA GLN A 75 -18.95 7.49 -3.25
C GLN A 75 -17.61 6.72 -3.28
N LEU A 76 -17.65 5.41 -3.03
CA LEU A 76 -16.47 4.55 -3.11
C LEU A 76 -15.89 4.53 -4.53
N ALA A 77 -16.71 4.36 -5.57
CA ALA A 77 -16.27 4.39 -6.96
C ALA A 77 -15.62 5.74 -7.34
N GLN A 78 -16.19 6.86 -6.90
CA GLN A 78 -15.63 8.19 -7.16
C GLN A 78 -14.28 8.38 -6.47
N ARG A 79 -14.15 7.98 -5.21
CA ARG A 79 -12.88 8.05 -4.47
C ARG A 79 -11.82 7.12 -5.06
N LEU A 80 -12.22 5.92 -5.48
CA LEU A 80 -11.34 4.97 -6.17
C LEU A 80 -10.85 5.52 -7.50
N ALA A 81 -11.75 6.10 -8.31
CA ALA A 81 -11.40 6.76 -9.57
C ALA A 81 -10.38 7.90 -9.35
N SER A 82 -10.60 8.74 -8.33
CA SER A 82 -9.65 9.81 -7.97
C SER A 82 -8.29 9.25 -7.55
N THR A 83 -8.27 8.21 -6.72
CA THR A 83 -7.05 7.60 -6.21
C THR A 83 -6.21 7.00 -7.34
N LEU A 84 -6.85 6.21 -8.21
CA LEU A 84 -6.17 5.61 -9.36
C LEU A 84 -5.85 6.65 -10.44
N GLY A 85 -6.66 7.70 -10.58
CA GLY A 85 -6.37 8.84 -11.45
C GLY A 85 -5.08 9.57 -11.07
N GLN A 86 -4.76 9.65 -9.77
CA GLN A 86 -3.51 10.19 -9.27
C GLN A 86 -2.34 9.20 -9.39
N ARG A 87 -2.56 7.93 -9.04
CA ARG A 87 -1.50 6.90 -8.98
C ARG A 87 -1.12 6.35 -10.34
N CYS A 88 -2.10 6.02 -11.18
CA CYS A 88 -1.91 5.39 -12.48
C CYS A 88 -3.09 5.71 -13.44
N PRO A 89 -3.18 6.96 -13.94
CA PRO A 89 -4.33 7.43 -14.72
C PRO A 89 -4.81 6.48 -15.83
N PRO A 90 -3.94 5.83 -16.64
CA PRO A 90 -4.38 4.93 -17.70
C PRO A 90 -5.23 3.74 -17.24
N ARG A 91 -5.15 3.35 -15.96
CA ARG A 91 -5.84 2.19 -15.38
C ARG A 91 -6.95 2.55 -14.40
N ALA A 92 -7.27 3.84 -14.24
CA ALA A 92 -8.31 4.27 -13.31
C ALA A 92 -9.69 3.65 -13.63
N ALA A 93 -10.06 3.61 -14.92
CA ALA A 93 -11.31 2.99 -15.36
C ALA A 93 -11.33 1.46 -15.12
N GLU A 94 -10.18 0.80 -15.24
CA GLU A 94 -10.04 -0.63 -14.95
C GLU A 94 -10.34 -0.92 -13.48
N GLY A 95 -9.76 -0.14 -12.56
CA GLY A 95 -10.01 -0.33 -11.12
C GLY A 95 -11.46 -0.07 -10.72
N VAL A 96 -12.10 0.96 -11.28
CA VAL A 96 -13.54 1.20 -11.04
C VAL A 96 -14.39 0.04 -11.57
N ARG A 97 -14.05 -0.52 -12.74
CA ARG A 97 -14.72 -1.70 -13.29
C ARG A 97 -14.53 -2.93 -12.40
N LEU A 98 -13.31 -3.16 -11.89
CA LEU A 98 -13.04 -4.24 -10.93
C LEU A 98 -13.94 -4.13 -9.70
N PHE A 99 -14.06 -2.92 -9.14
CA PHE A 99 -14.90 -2.67 -7.97
C PHE A 99 -16.41 -2.89 -8.24
N LEU A 100 -16.94 -2.33 -9.33
CA LEU A 100 -18.39 -2.28 -9.57
C LEU A 100 -18.94 -3.58 -10.19
N VAL A 101 -18.23 -4.20 -11.12
CA VAL A 101 -18.82 -5.21 -12.01
C VAL A 101 -18.03 -6.51 -12.14
N ASP A 102 -16.84 -6.66 -11.55
CA ASP A 102 -16.13 -7.94 -11.60
C ASP A 102 -16.85 -9.00 -10.75
N PRO A 103 -17.38 -10.08 -11.36
CA PRO A 103 -18.20 -11.04 -10.65
C PRO A 103 -17.38 -11.90 -9.67
N GLY A 104 -16.12 -12.18 -10.00
CA GLY A 104 -15.22 -12.94 -9.12
C GLY A 104 -14.94 -12.16 -7.84
N LEU A 105 -14.56 -10.89 -7.97
CA LEU A 105 -14.30 -10.02 -6.83
C LEU A 105 -15.56 -9.75 -6.02
N ARG A 106 -16.74 -9.54 -6.64
CA ARG A 106 -18.01 -9.35 -5.91
C ARG A 106 -18.43 -10.58 -5.11
N ARG A 107 -18.16 -11.78 -5.63
CA ARG A 107 -18.47 -13.03 -4.95
C ARG A 107 -17.56 -13.25 -3.75
N THR A 108 -16.25 -13.08 -3.91
CA THR A 108 -15.28 -13.27 -2.82
C THR A 108 -15.30 -12.09 -1.84
N VAL A 109 -15.50 -10.86 -2.30
CA VAL A 109 -15.46 -9.65 -1.47
C VAL A 109 -16.80 -8.90 -1.59
N PRO A 110 -17.87 -9.39 -0.93
CA PRO A 110 -19.21 -8.83 -1.08
C PRO A 110 -19.32 -7.41 -0.50
N ASP A 111 -18.64 -7.15 0.62
CA ASP A 111 -18.66 -5.84 1.27
C ASP A 111 -18.04 -4.76 0.35
N PRO A 112 -18.74 -3.64 0.08
CA PRO A 112 -18.27 -2.65 -0.87
C PRO A 112 -17.03 -1.89 -0.39
N VAL A 113 -16.83 -1.68 0.91
CA VAL A 113 -15.62 -1.02 1.43
C VAL A 113 -14.41 -1.92 1.23
N LEU A 114 -14.52 -3.20 1.56
CA LEU A 114 -13.44 -4.18 1.33
C LEU A 114 -13.19 -4.40 -0.17
N ARG A 115 -14.23 -4.37 -1.00
CA ARG A 115 -14.09 -4.53 -2.46
C ARG A 115 -13.40 -3.31 -3.08
N ALA A 116 -13.71 -2.10 -2.61
CA ALA A 116 -12.98 -0.91 -3.00
C ALA A 116 -11.52 -0.96 -2.53
N SER A 117 -11.26 -1.48 -1.33
CA SER A 117 -9.91 -1.74 -0.80
C SER A 117 -9.12 -2.68 -1.72
N ALA A 118 -9.68 -3.82 -2.10
CA ALA A 118 -9.06 -4.77 -3.02
C ALA A 118 -8.78 -4.14 -4.39
N ALA A 119 -9.76 -3.43 -4.98
CA ALA A 119 -9.56 -2.73 -6.26
C ALA A 119 -8.52 -1.60 -6.17
N SER A 120 -8.31 -1.02 -4.99
CA SER A 120 -7.31 0.02 -4.75
C SER A 120 -5.86 -0.50 -4.76
N LEU A 121 -5.66 -1.82 -4.76
CA LEU A 121 -4.34 -2.43 -4.92
C LEU A 121 -3.77 -2.28 -6.33
N LEU A 122 -4.59 -1.89 -7.30
CA LEU A 122 -4.14 -1.65 -8.67
C LEU A 122 -2.99 -0.64 -8.69
N CYS A 123 -1.95 -0.95 -9.46
CA CYS A 123 -0.73 -0.16 -9.60
C CYS A 123 0.06 0.02 -8.29
N THR A 124 -0.04 -0.95 -7.38
CA THR A 124 0.81 -1.08 -6.19
C THR A 124 1.60 -2.38 -6.25
N PHE A 125 2.56 -2.56 -5.34
CA PHE A 125 3.20 -3.85 -5.15
C PHE A 125 2.23 -4.94 -4.71
N GLY A 126 1.07 -4.58 -4.16
CA GLY A 126 0.02 -5.51 -3.75
C GLY A 126 -0.97 -5.90 -4.86
N GLU A 127 -0.82 -5.37 -6.07
CA GLU A 127 -1.69 -5.70 -7.21
C GLU A 127 -1.89 -7.22 -7.43
N PRO A 128 -0.86 -8.09 -7.26
CA PRO A 128 -1.05 -9.53 -7.40
C PRO A 128 -2.13 -10.14 -6.50
N GLY A 129 -2.40 -9.55 -5.33
CA GLY A 129 -3.44 -10.00 -4.41
C GLY A 129 -4.85 -9.94 -5.01
N ILE A 130 -5.08 -9.06 -5.99
CA ILE A 130 -6.35 -8.97 -6.71
C ILE A 130 -6.69 -10.30 -7.39
N ALA A 131 -5.70 -10.99 -7.97
CA ALA A 131 -5.93 -12.27 -8.64
C ALA A 131 -6.34 -13.38 -7.66
N ALA A 132 -5.71 -13.42 -6.47
CA ALA A 132 -6.06 -14.39 -5.42
C ALA A 132 -7.50 -14.19 -4.92
N LEU A 133 -7.94 -12.94 -4.77
CA LEU A 133 -9.32 -12.62 -4.39
C LEU A 133 -10.31 -12.96 -5.51
N ARG A 134 -9.97 -12.68 -6.77
CA ARG A 134 -10.86 -12.90 -7.92
C ARG A 134 -11.06 -14.36 -8.28
N SER A 135 -10.07 -15.23 -8.03
CA SER A 135 -10.15 -16.62 -8.46
C SER A 135 -11.27 -17.38 -7.74
N GLY A 136 -11.53 -17.07 -6.47
CA GLY A 136 -12.42 -17.85 -5.60
C GLY A 136 -11.93 -19.27 -5.35
N THR A 137 -10.64 -19.52 -5.58
CA THR A 137 -9.98 -20.84 -5.40
C THR A 137 -9.02 -20.86 -4.21
N VAL A 138 -8.70 -19.69 -3.64
CA VAL A 138 -7.80 -19.56 -2.48
C VAL A 138 -8.61 -19.22 -1.23
N PHE A 139 -9.58 -18.32 -1.36
CA PHE A 139 -10.44 -17.88 -0.27
C PHE A 139 -11.90 -18.02 -0.68
N THR A 140 -12.76 -18.40 0.27
CA THR A 140 -14.21 -18.34 0.03
C THR A 140 -14.69 -16.90 0.03
N ARG A 141 -14.28 -16.10 1.02
CA ARG A 141 -14.64 -14.69 1.11
C ARG A 141 -13.70 -13.84 1.95
N ALA A 142 -13.71 -12.53 1.68
CA ALA A 142 -13.21 -11.48 2.55
C ALA A 142 -14.39 -10.68 3.10
N GLN A 143 -14.52 -10.61 4.43
CA GLN A 143 -15.66 -9.97 5.10
C GLN A 143 -15.24 -9.37 6.44
N PHE A 144 -16.06 -8.44 6.95
CA PHE A 144 -15.92 -8.01 8.34
C PHE A 144 -16.45 -9.07 9.31
N ALA A 145 -15.80 -9.20 10.47
CA ALA A 145 -16.12 -10.14 11.53
C ALA A 145 -15.72 -9.58 12.90
N ASN A 146 -16.26 -10.17 13.98
CA ASN A 146 -15.84 -9.83 15.33
C ASN A 146 -14.49 -10.50 15.62
N LEU A 147 -13.43 -9.70 15.73
CA LEU A 147 -12.07 -10.14 16.06
C LEU A 147 -11.58 -9.44 17.33
N PRO A 148 -10.57 -10.01 18.03
CA PRO A 148 -9.90 -9.33 19.12
C PRO A 148 -9.43 -7.93 18.70
N SER A 149 -9.44 -6.98 19.63
CA SER A 149 -9.06 -5.59 19.36
C SER A 149 -7.64 -5.45 18.82
N ALA A 150 -6.74 -6.39 19.14
CA ALA A 150 -5.38 -6.41 18.63
C ALA A 150 -5.29 -6.69 17.12
N SER A 151 -6.26 -7.41 16.54
CA SER A 151 -6.24 -7.82 15.13
C SER A 151 -6.89 -6.80 14.22
N ILE A 152 -6.23 -6.48 13.10
CA ILE A 152 -6.81 -5.68 12.00
C ILE A 152 -7.58 -6.59 11.06
N ALA A 153 -6.91 -7.65 10.60
CA ALA A 153 -7.50 -8.76 9.88
C ALA A 153 -6.76 -10.05 10.26
N GLN A 154 -7.26 -11.18 9.76
CA GLN A 154 -6.59 -12.48 9.81
C GLN A 154 -7.20 -13.40 8.75
N VAL A 155 -6.46 -14.42 8.35
CA VAL A 155 -7.04 -15.61 7.71
C VAL A 155 -7.67 -16.50 8.78
N GLY A 156 -8.98 -16.72 8.65
CA GLY A 156 -9.77 -17.61 9.50
C GLY A 156 -10.04 -18.96 8.81
N PRO A 157 -10.43 -19.97 9.59
CA PRO A 157 -10.82 -21.27 9.04
C PRO A 157 -12.03 -21.13 8.09
N PRO A 158 -12.27 -22.15 7.23
CA PRO A 158 -13.50 -22.23 6.46
C PRO A 158 -14.73 -22.15 7.37
N GLY A 159 -15.76 -21.44 6.93
CA GLY A 159 -17.06 -21.41 7.59
C GLY A 159 -17.83 -22.71 7.39
N PRO A 160 -19.00 -22.87 8.05
CA PRO A 160 -19.85 -24.02 7.85
C PRO A 160 -20.23 -24.23 6.38
N GLY A 161 -19.88 -25.39 5.83
CA GLY A 161 -20.14 -25.74 4.42
C GLY A 161 -19.12 -25.20 3.41
N GLU A 162 -18.05 -24.57 3.88
CA GLU A 162 -16.95 -24.06 3.05
C GLU A 162 -15.73 -24.98 3.15
N THR A 163 -14.93 -25.02 2.09
CA THR A 163 -13.68 -25.79 2.04
C THR A 163 -12.43 -24.91 2.00
N LEU A 164 -12.59 -23.62 1.70
CA LEU A 164 -11.49 -22.65 1.62
C LEU A 164 -11.54 -21.70 2.83
N PRO A 165 -10.39 -21.17 3.27
CA PRO A 165 -10.35 -20.21 4.36
C PRO A 165 -11.03 -18.89 3.99
N ASN A 166 -11.23 -18.07 5.02
CA ASN A 166 -11.83 -16.74 4.92
C ASN A 166 -10.84 -15.66 5.32
N ILE A 167 -10.85 -14.53 4.64
CA ILE A 167 -10.17 -13.32 5.11
C ILE A 167 -11.16 -12.56 6.00
N LEU A 168 -10.82 -12.39 7.28
CA LEU A 168 -11.67 -11.76 8.26
C LEU A 168 -11.07 -10.42 8.66
N PHE A 169 -11.77 -9.32 8.37
CA PHE A 169 -11.42 -7.99 8.85
C PHE A 169 -12.15 -7.69 10.15
N ASN A 170 -11.51 -7.00 11.09
CA ASN A 170 -12.17 -6.62 12.33
C ASN A 170 -13.28 -5.60 12.04
N GLN A 171 -14.51 -5.92 12.41
CA GLN A 171 -15.72 -5.12 12.20
C GLN A 171 -15.57 -3.69 12.73
N ARG A 172 -14.70 -3.43 13.71
CA ARG A 172 -14.41 -2.08 14.21
C ARG A 172 -13.85 -1.13 13.13
N TYR A 173 -13.23 -1.65 12.09
CA TYR A 173 -12.62 -0.87 11.00
C TYR A 173 -13.53 -0.67 9.79
N ARG A 174 -14.82 -1.03 9.89
CA ARG A 174 -15.79 -0.93 8.78
C ARG A 174 -16.06 0.48 8.26
N PHE A 175 -15.69 1.50 9.03
CA PHE A 175 -15.85 2.90 8.67
C PHE A 175 -14.52 3.57 8.29
N GLU A 176 -13.42 2.81 8.28
CA GLU A 176 -12.14 3.33 7.83
C GLU A 176 -12.17 3.66 6.33
N ASP A 177 -11.25 4.52 5.91
CA ASP A 177 -11.05 4.75 4.49
C ASP A 177 -10.53 3.45 3.83
N PHE A 178 -11.21 2.99 2.78
CA PHE A 178 -10.88 1.73 2.10
C PHE A 178 -9.41 1.65 1.66
N ARG A 179 -8.76 2.79 1.39
CA ARG A 179 -7.36 2.86 0.98
C ARG A 179 -6.41 2.42 2.09
N GLN A 180 -6.78 2.61 3.35
CA GLN A 180 -6.00 2.15 4.50
C GLN A 180 -6.16 0.65 4.77
N LEU A 181 -7.28 0.07 4.34
CA LEU A 181 -7.49 -1.38 4.41
C LEU A 181 -6.75 -2.13 3.28
N GLY A 182 -6.26 -1.43 2.26
CA GLY A 182 -5.64 -2.03 1.07
C GLY A 182 -4.38 -2.82 1.40
N SER A 183 -3.43 -2.24 2.15
CA SER A 183 -2.20 -2.93 2.53
C SER A 183 -2.48 -4.20 3.36
N THR A 184 -3.39 -4.11 4.32
CA THR A 184 -3.85 -5.28 5.09
C THR A 184 -4.57 -6.30 4.22
N MET A 185 -5.42 -5.89 3.28
CA MET A 185 -6.04 -6.84 2.32
C MET A 185 -4.98 -7.61 1.54
N PHE A 186 -3.95 -6.91 1.06
CA PHE A 186 -2.84 -7.56 0.38
C PHE A 186 -2.07 -8.51 1.31
N HIS A 187 -1.80 -8.10 2.55
CA HIS A 187 -1.17 -8.96 3.57
C HIS A 187 -1.89 -10.31 3.67
N GLU A 188 -3.21 -10.30 3.86
CA GLU A 188 -3.99 -11.52 4.03
C GLU A 188 -3.98 -12.42 2.79
N THR A 189 -3.80 -11.85 1.58
CA THR A 189 -3.69 -12.64 0.34
C THR A 189 -2.34 -13.35 0.17
N LEU A 190 -1.38 -13.09 1.05
CA LEU A 190 -0.11 -13.83 1.09
C LEU A 190 -0.25 -15.15 1.87
N HIS A 191 -1.16 -15.21 2.83
CA HIS A 191 -1.44 -16.44 3.56
C HIS A 191 -2.23 -17.44 2.72
N GLN A 192 -2.14 -18.72 3.08
CA GLN A 192 -2.87 -19.81 2.44
C GLN A 192 -3.74 -20.62 3.41
N ASP A 193 -3.56 -20.42 4.72
CA ASP A 193 -4.25 -21.13 5.79
C ASP A 193 -4.29 -20.25 7.06
N PRO A 194 -5.03 -20.64 8.12
CA PRO A 194 -5.22 -19.80 9.30
C PRO A 194 -4.11 -19.95 10.36
N SER A 195 -3.01 -20.66 10.07
CA SER A 195 -1.89 -20.90 10.99
C SER A 195 -0.57 -20.31 10.47
N PRO A 196 -0.50 -18.98 10.28
CA PRO A 196 0.68 -18.35 9.70
C PRO A 196 1.91 -18.52 10.61
N GLY A 197 3.05 -18.86 9.99
CA GLY A 197 4.33 -18.93 10.69
C GLY A 197 4.97 -17.54 10.88
N ASN A 198 5.93 -17.42 11.80
CA ASN A 198 6.61 -16.13 12.07
C ASN A 198 7.31 -15.55 10.82
N LYS A 199 7.95 -16.40 10.00
CA LYS A 199 8.58 -15.96 8.73
C LYS A 199 7.55 -15.49 7.71
N GLU A 200 6.37 -16.10 7.72
CA GLU A 200 5.25 -15.75 6.87
C GLU A 200 4.67 -14.38 7.25
N GLU A 201 4.41 -14.16 8.53
CA GLU A 201 4.00 -12.87 9.09
C GLU A 201 5.01 -11.75 8.84
N LEU A 202 6.31 -12.02 9.07
CA LEU A 202 7.38 -11.05 8.78
C LEU A 202 7.43 -10.71 7.29
N THR A 203 7.32 -11.71 6.42
CA THR A 203 7.28 -11.51 4.97
C THR A 203 6.08 -10.66 4.57
N ALA A 204 4.89 -11.00 5.07
CA ALA A 204 3.67 -10.30 4.74
C ALA A 204 3.66 -8.85 5.26
N ALA A 205 4.12 -8.63 6.49
CA ALA A 205 4.28 -7.30 7.07
C ALA A 205 5.37 -6.47 6.37
N ALA A 206 6.46 -7.10 5.91
CA ALA A 206 7.48 -6.41 5.14
C ALA A 206 6.91 -5.87 3.82
N LEU A 207 6.17 -6.72 3.08
CA LEU A 207 5.61 -6.36 1.79
C LEU A 207 4.44 -5.38 1.92
N ASP A 208 3.55 -5.57 2.90
CA ASP A 208 2.41 -4.68 3.09
C ASP A 208 2.82 -3.25 3.49
N SER A 209 3.96 -3.09 4.17
CA SER A 209 4.48 -1.78 4.54
C SER A 209 4.92 -0.99 3.30
N LEU A 210 5.44 -1.67 2.27
CA LEU A 210 5.77 -1.06 0.99
C LEU A 210 4.51 -0.62 0.24
N VAL A 211 3.45 -1.44 0.28
CA VAL A 211 2.13 -1.06 -0.27
C VAL A 211 1.55 0.14 0.48
N GLN A 212 1.68 0.17 1.80
CA GLN A 212 1.22 1.30 2.61
C GLN A 212 1.97 2.59 2.28
N ALA A 213 3.28 2.51 2.05
CA ALA A 213 4.05 3.66 1.56
C ALA A 213 3.51 4.19 0.23
N GLN A 214 3.16 3.31 -0.73
CA GLN A 214 2.55 3.71 -2.00
C GLN A 214 1.16 4.36 -1.82
N VAL A 215 0.39 3.90 -0.84
CA VAL A 215 -0.88 4.54 -0.47
C VAL A 215 -0.63 5.98 0.00
N TYR A 216 0.32 6.20 0.91
CA TYR A 216 0.65 7.53 1.44
C TYR A 216 1.35 8.46 0.43
N LEU A 217 2.10 7.90 -0.52
CA LEU A 217 2.64 8.67 -1.64
C LEU A 217 1.55 9.12 -2.61
N THR A 218 0.42 8.42 -2.66
CA THR A 218 -0.75 8.81 -3.47
C THR A 218 -1.59 9.87 -2.75
N ASP A 219 -1.93 9.62 -1.48
CA ASP A 219 -2.71 10.54 -0.65
C ASP A 219 -2.08 10.68 0.75
N PRO A 220 -1.22 11.70 0.95
CA PRO A 220 -0.55 11.92 2.22
C PRO A 220 -1.48 12.22 3.40
N ALA A 221 -2.70 12.71 3.15
CA ALA A 221 -3.64 13.05 4.21
C ALA A 221 -4.13 11.81 4.98
N LEU A 222 -4.02 10.61 4.40
CA LEU A 222 -4.38 9.37 5.08
C LEU A 222 -3.48 9.10 6.30
N ALA A 223 -2.20 9.45 6.24
CA ALA A 223 -1.25 9.24 7.33
C ALA A 223 -1.53 10.11 8.56
N THR A 224 -2.26 11.21 8.38
CA THR A 224 -2.60 12.16 9.45
C THR A 224 -4.08 12.11 9.84
N SER A 225 -4.83 11.13 9.36
CA SER A 225 -6.27 11.01 9.67
C SER A 225 -6.55 10.64 11.14
N GLY A 226 -5.54 10.21 11.90
CA GLY A 226 -5.59 10.05 13.35
C GLY A 226 -6.42 8.85 13.86
N THR A 227 -6.97 8.04 12.95
CA THR A 227 -7.73 6.85 13.33
C THR A 227 -6.81 5.79 13.94
N GLU A 228 -7.39 4.85 14.69
CA GLU A 228 -6.65 3.71 15.23
C GLU A 228 -5.92 2.93 14.14
N LEU A 229 -6.58 2.67 13.00
CA LEU A 229 -5.96 1.94 11.91
C LEU A 229 -4.74 2.70 11.38
N THR A 230 -4.88 4.01 11.14
CA THR A 230 -3.77 4.86 10.69
C THR A 230 -2.59 4.80 11.64
N ARG A 231 -2.83 4.93 12.95
CA ARG A 231 -1.75 4.94 13.94
C ARG A 231 -1.00 3.60 13.99
N ARG A 232 -1.71 2.48 13.84
CA ARG A 232 -1.11 1.14 13.72
C ARG A 232 -0.26 1.01 12.46
N LEU A 233 -0.79 1.42 11.30
CA LEU A 233 -0.09 1.39 10.02
C LEU A 233 1.14 2.32 10.01
N ASN A 234 1.01 3.53 10.57
CA ASN A 234 2.11 4.48 10.73
C ASN A 234 3.22 3.92 11.60
N THR A 235 2.87 3.27 12.71
CA THR A 235 3.86 2.66 13.62
C THR A 235 4.66 1.58 12.90
N LYS A 236 3.98 0.65 12.20
CA LYS A 236 4.64 -0.38 11.40
C LYS A 236 5.52 0.23 10.31
N LEU A 237 5.00 1.22 9.58
CA LEU A 237 5.73 1.87 8.49
C LEU A 237 6.93 2.68 8.98
N MET A 238 6.84 3.32 10.16
CA MET A 238 7.98 4.01 10.77
C MET A 238 9.11 3.03 11.10
N ALA A 239 8.80 1.88 11.71
CA ALA A 239 9.82 0.85 11.93
C ALA A 239 10.49 0.42 10.62
N ARG A 240 9.70 0.25 9.56
CA ARG A 240 10.24 -0.10 8.24
C ARG A 240 11.16 0.99 7.71
N ILE A 241 10.70 2.24 7.73
CA ILE A 241 11.47 3.39 7.24
C ILE A 241 12.76 3.56 8.01
N ASN A 242 12.76 3.40 9.33
CA ASN A 242 13.94 3.54 10.18
C ASN A 242 14.86 2.31 10.20
N SER A 243 14.51 1.25 9.46
CA SER A 243 15.35 0.04 9.33
C SER A 243 16.17 0.03 8.03
N GLY A 244 17.34 -0.58 8.10
CA GLY A 244 18.28 -0.81 7.01
C GLY A 244 19.61 -0.06 7.16
N PRO A 245 20.66 -0.50 6.46
CA PRO A 245 22.00 0.07 6.55
C PRO A 245 22.21 1.26 5.60
N GLY A 246 22.83 2.32 6.12
CA GLY A 246 23.10 3.56 5.40
C GLY A 246 21.80 4.16 4.83
N PRO A 247 21.74 4.50 3.52
CA PRO A 247 20.55 5.08 2.91
C PRO A 247 19.47 4.04 2.56
N ARG A 248 19.77 2.74 2.64
CA ARG A 248 18.89 1.67 2.13
C ARG A 248 17.87 1.25 3.18
N LEU A 249 16.63 0.99 2.76
CA LEU A 249 15.69 0.24 3.59
C LEU A 249 16.20 -1.19 3.80
N GLY A 250 15.86 -1.76 4.94
CA GLY A 250 16.20 -3.14 5.32
C GLY A 250 15.29 -3.64 6.44
N LEU A 251 15.30 -4.93 6.67
CA LEU A 251 14.49 -5.66 7.65
C LEU A 251 15.28 -5.90 8.95
N PHE A 252 16.52 -6.34 8.82
CA PHE A 252 17.23 -6.98 9.93
C PHE A 252 18.15 -6.07 10.72
N THR A 253 18.58 -4.96 10.13
CA THR A 253 19.50 -3.98 10.73
C THR A 253 18.86 -2.60 10.76
N ALA A 254 19.47 -1.69 11.51
CA ALA A 254 19.17 -0.26 11.49
C ALA A 254 20.46 0.52 11.75
N ASN A 255 20.52 1.78 11.32
CA ASN A 255 21.68 2.66 11.55
C ASN A 255 21.84 3.09 13.01
N GLY A 256 20.77 3.01 13.79
CA GLY A 256 20.76 3.30 15.22
C GLY A 256 20.18 2.15 16.04
N PRO A 257 20.26 2.22 17.37
CA PRO A 257 19.86 1.14 18.26
C PRO A 257 18.33 0.96 18.37
N ASN A 258 17.54 1.91 17.86
CA ASN A 258 16.09 1.93 18.03
C ASN A 258 15.39 2.55 16.82
N VAL A 259 14.49 1.79 16.17
CA VAL A 259 13.69 2.29 15.03
C VAL A 259 12.53 3.18 15.43
N TYR A 260 12.26 3.31 16.73
CA TYR A 260 11.29 4.23 17.33
C TYR A 260 11.97 5.24 18.27
N PRO A 261 12.75 6.21 17.75
CA PRO A 261 13.46 7.16 18.63
C PRO A 261 12.51 7.87 19.61
N GLY A 262 12.83 7.81 20.90
CA GLY A 262 11.99 8.36 21.98
C GLY A 262 10.82 7.48 22.42
N GLY A 263 10.60 6.33 21.79
CA GLY A 263 9.58 5.34 22.15
C GLY A 263 10.13 4.04 22.69
N THR A 264 9.27 3.04 22.81
CA THR A 264 9.63 1.66 23.18
C THR A 264 10.73 1.12 22.25
N PRO A 265 11.88 0.66 22.77
CA PRO A 265 12.99 0.20 21.93
C PRO A 265 12.63 -0.98 21.03
N LEU A 266 13.01 -0.86 19.75
CA LEU A 266 12.98 -1.96 18.78
C LEU A 266 14.23 -1.88 17.89
N PRO A 267 15.11 -2.90 17.87
CA PRO A 267 16.39 -2.81 17.15
C PRO A 267 16.27 -2.71 15.61
N SER A 268 15.26 -3.34 15.03
CA SER A 268 14.99 -3.35 13.59
C SER A 268 13.54 -3.76 13.31
N PHE A 269 13.07 -3.60 12.08
CA PHE A 269 11.71 -4.01 11.69
C PHE A 269 11.45 -5.50 11.97
N ALA A 270 12.39 -6.37 11.62
CA ALA A 270 12.26 -7.81 11.82
C ALA A 270 12.21 -8.21 13.30
N ALA A 271 12.78 -7.40 14.20
CA ALA A 271 12.76 -7.67 15.65
C ALA A 271 11.36 -7.55 16.27
N ALA A 272 10.36 -7.04 15.54
CA ALA A 272 8.96 -7.02 15.99
C ALA A 272 8.30 -8.41 15.93
N PHE A 273 8.96 -9.37 15.28
CA PHE A 273 8.48 -10.72 15.04
C PHE A 273 9.34 -11.71 15.83
N PRO A 274 8.77 -12.78 16.39
CA PRO A 274 9.57 -13.81 17.04
C PRO A 274 10.57 -14.41 16.05
N SER A 275 11.82 -14.58 16.48
CA SER A 275 12.87 -15.17 15.64
C SER A 275 12.57 -16.64 15.31
N GLY A 276 12.89 -17.05 14.08
CA GLY A 276 12.77 -18.44 13.63
C GLY A 276 11.34 -18.77 13.14
N GLY A 277 10.94 -20.03 13.31
CA GLY A 277 9.72 -20.59 12.73
C GLY A 277 10.02 -21.47 11.51
N PRO A 278 9.14 -22.44 11.20
CA PRO A 278 9.33 -23.31 10.05
C PRO A 278 9.19 -22.52 8.75
N ASP A 279 9.90 -22.96 7.72
CA ASP A 279 9.66 -22.49 6.36
C ASP A 279 8.31 -23.04 5.87
N THR A 280 7.49 -22.19 5.27
CA THR A 280 6.20 -22.61 4.68
C THR A 280 6.20 -22.35 3.17
N PRO A 281 5.47 -23.15 2.36
CA PRO A 281 5.36 -22.91 0.93
C PRO A 281 4.78 -21.52 0.64
N GLY A 282 5.36 -20.80 -0.31
CA GLY A 282 4.81 -19.53 -0.75
C GLY A 282 3.77 -19.69 -1.87
N ASN A 283 3.04 -18.61 -2.15
CA ASN A 283 1.93 -18.63 -3.09
C ASN A 283 2.20 -17.75 -4.36
N PRO A 284 1.33 -17.79 -5.38
CA PRO A 284 1.49 -16.95 -6.57
C PRO A 284 1.51 -15.44 -6.28
N THR A 285 0.77 -14.97 -5.27
CA THR A 285 0.77 -13.57 -4.83
C THR A 285 2.17 -13.13 -4.41
N LEU A 286 2.83 -13.92 -3.55
CA LEU A 286 4.20 -13.69 -3.12
C LEU A 286 5.15 -13.65 -4.33
N ARG A 287 5.14 -14.68 -5.18
CA ARG A 287 5.99 -14.76 -6.40
C ARG A 287 5.91 -13.50 -7.26
N ASN A 288 4.69 -13.10 -7.56
CA ASN A 288 4.45 -11.97 -8.44
C ASN A 288 4.84 -10.65 -7.77
N THR A 289 4.65 -10.53 -6.45
CA THR A 289 5.04 -9.34 -5.70
C THR A 289 6.56 -9.20 -5.63
N LEU A 290 7.30 -10.28 -5.39
CA LEU A 290 8.77 -10.24 -5.37
C LEU A 290 9.35 -9.74 -6.70
N ARG A 291 8.72 -10.07 -7.84
CA ARG A 291 9.13 -9.53 -9.15
C ARG A 291 8.91 -8.02 -9.28
N LEU A 292 7.87 -7.48 -8.63
CA LEU A 292 7.56 -6.05 -8.69
C LEU A 292 8.51 -5.21 -7.82
N ILE A 293 9.04 -5.76 -6.74
CA ILE A 293 9.96 -5.05 -5.83
C ILE A 293 11.44 -5.29 -6.15
N ALA A 294 11.73 -6.21 -7.08
CA ALA A 294 13.09 -6.53 -7.52
C ALA A 294 13.81 -5.27 -8.04
N ASN A 295 15.01 -5.01 -7.54
CA ASN A 295 15.85 -3.96 -8.09
C ASN A 295 16.29 -4.34 -9.52
N PRO A 296 16.63 -3.36 -10.39
CA PRO A 296 17.15 -3.64 -11.72
C PRO A 296 18.31 -4.64 -11.69
N GLY A 297 18.22 -5.69 -12.50
CA GLY A 297 19.23 -6.74 -12.60
C GLY A 297 19.18 -7.82 -11.52
N THR A 298 18.21 -7.77 -10.61
CA THR A 298 17.96 -8.83 -9.62
C THR A 298 16.79 -9.71 -10.03
N THR A 299 16.86 -10.99 -9.67
CA THR A 299 15.79 -11.97 -9.91
C THR A 299 15.33 -12.53 -8.58
N PRO A 300 14.01 -12.63 -8.32
CA PRO A 300 13.51 -13.32 -7.14
C PRO A 300 14.02 -14.76 -7.04
N PRO A 301 14.10 -15.33 -5.83
CA PRO A 301 14.44 -16.73 -5.64
C PRO A 301 13.53 -17.63 -6.50
N PRO A 302 14.05 -18.71 -7.12
CA PRO A 302 13.23 -19.62 -7.93
C PRO A 302 12.14 -20.31 -7.09
N ASN A 303 12.45 -20.62 -5.83
CA ASN A 303 11.53 -21.12 -4.83
C ASN A 303 11.20 -19.99 -3.86
N THR A 304 10.12 -19.25 -4.12
CA THR A 304 9.66 -18.18 -3.23
C THR A 304 8.82 -18.77 -2.11
N ASN A 305 9.47 -19.34 -1.11
CA ASN A 305 8.80 -19.81 0.11
C ASN A 305 8.84 -18.72 1.18
N PHE A 306 8.08 -18.89 2.27
CA PHE A 306 8.23 -18.06 3.45
C PHE A 306 9.44 -18.56 4.25
N ASP A 307 10.63 -18.24 3.74
CA ASP A 307 11.92 -18.70 4.24
C ASP A 307 12.93 -17.54 4.35
N ASP A 308 14.12 -17.85 4.87
CA ASP A 308 15.17 -16.84 5.05
C ASP A 308 15.73 -16.33 3.71
N THR A 309 15.64 -17.14 2.64
CA THR A 309 16.07 -16.73 1.29
C THR A 309 15.17 -15.63 0.74
N THR A 310 13.86 -15.78 0.90
CA THR A 310 12.88 -14.76 0.51
C THR A 310 13.00 -13.52 1.38
N LEU A 311 13.20 -13.66 2.69
CA LEU A 311 13.42 -12.51 3.56
C LEU A 311 14.71 -11.77 3.23
N ALA A 312 15.82 -12.46 2.93
CA ALA A 312 17.07 -11.83 2.48
C ALA A 312 16.91 -11.11 1.13
N PHE A 313 16.08 -11.67 0.23
CA PHE A 313 15.72 -10.99 -1.01
C PHE A 313 14.95 -9.69 -0.72
N ILE A 314 13.93 -9.73 0.16
CA ILE A 314 13.16 -8.53 0.54
C ILE A 314 14.02 -7.53 1.32
N ASP A 315 15.01 -7.96 2.10
CA ASP A 315 15.94 -7.06 2.82
C ASP A 315 16.74 -6.18 1.86
N THR A 316 17.07 -6.71 0.68
CA THR A 316 17.88 -6.02 -0.33
C THR A 316 17.08 -5.42 -1.49
N ASN A 317 15.81 -5.81 -1.67
CA ASN A 317 14.93 -5.39 -2.76
C ASN A 317 13.63 -4.81 -2.21
N GLN A 318 13.38 -3.54 -2.50
CA GLN A 318 12.36 -2.75 -1.80
C GLN A 318 11.32 -2.15 -2.75
N GLY A 319 11.62 -2.09 -4.05
CA GLY A 319 10.81 -1.42 -5.07
C GLY A 319 10.72 0.12 -4.93
N LEU A 320 10.79 0.65 -3.70
CA LEU A 320 10.75 2.09 -3.43
C LEU A 320 12.11 2.75 -3.74
N GLN A 321 12.04 3.87 -4.46
CA GLN A 321 13.18 4.74 -4.69
C GLN A 321 13.53 5.54 -3.43
N PRO A 322 14.81 5.94 -3.22
CA PRO A 322 15.20 6.75 -2.06
C PRO A 322 14.32 7.98 -1.83
N LEU A 323 13.99 8.72 -2.90
CA LEU A 323 13.11 9.89 -2.79
C LEU A 323 11.69 9.53 -2.33
N GLN A 324 11.17 8.35 -2.68
CA GLN A 324 9.88 7.88 -2.21
C GLN A 324 9.92 7.53 -0.72
N VAL A 325 11.01 6.93 -0.24
CA VAL A 325 11.23 6.67 1.19
C VAL A 325 11.26 8.00 1.96
N LEU A 326 12.02 8.98 1.49
CA LEU A 326 12.12 10.31 2.11
C LEU A 326 10.76 11.02 2.16
N ARG A 327 10.00 11.00 1.04
CA ARG A 327 8.64 11.57 1.00
C ARG A 327 7.70 10.87 1.97
N THR A 328 7.78 9.55 2.07
CA THR A 328 6.95 8.78 3.02
C THR A 328 7.30 9.14 4.47
N ALA A 329 8.59 9.29 4.79
CA ALA A 329 9.06 9.74 6.10
C ALA A 329 8.50 11.14 6.46
N ARG A 330 8.50 12.07 5.49
CA ARG A 330 7.88 13.40 5.66
C ARG A 330 6.37 13.32 5.90
N THR A 331 5.68 12.45 5.15
CA THR A 331 4.23 12.22 5.34
C THR A 331 3.91 11.71 6.76
N LEU A 332 4.81 10.93 7.36
CA LEU A 332 4.71 10.47 8.76
C LEU A 332 5.13 11.52 9.80
N ARG A 333 5.47 12.75 9.37
CA ARG A 333 5.99 13.81 10.23
C ARG A 333 7.24 13.39 11.03
N LEU A 334 8.13 12.63 10.40
CA LEU A 334 9.43 12.35 10.98
C LEU A 334 10.35 13.57 10.86
N ASP A 335 11.17 13.80 11.87
CA ASP A 335 12.18 14.86 11.93
C ASP A 335 13.34 14.49 11.00
N ILE A 336 13.39 15.16 9.86
CA ILE A 336 14.32 14.88 8.78
C ILE A 336 15.20 16.11 8.61
N PRO A 337 16.53 15.96 8.68
CA PRO A 337 17.47 17.04 8.43
C PRO A 337 17.21 17.70 7.06
N ASP A 338 17.29 19.03 7.04
CA ASP A 338 17.13 19.85 5.83
C ASP A 338 18.24 19.63 4.79
#